data_AF-A0A0K6G521-F1
#
_entry.id   AF-A0A0K6G521-F1
#
_cell.length_a   1.000
_cell.length_b   1.000
_cell.length_c   1.000
_cell.angle_alpha   90.00
_cell.angle_beta   90.00
_cell.angle_gamma   90.00
#
_symmetry.space_group_name_H-M   'P 1'
#
loop_
_entity.id
_entity.type
_entity.pdbx_description
1 polymer ?
#
loop_
_entity_poly.entity_id
_entity_poly.type
_entity_poly.pdbx_seq_one_letter_code
_entity_poly.pdbx_strand_id
1 'polypeptide(L)'
;MAMNQGDQQTELMLQLLVAVVMAQGEAEFNAALHQAFDRAEMQLHEEFAQSEKLLEFSRSRVNHAKILNSSASRDNHKLFPLPLPDDAMPGELFPATLGELKILQGHDLDTSVQRYEIWDDYSASSVDHKRAMVAEHFGLRLA
;
A
#
# COMPACT_ATOMS: atom_id res chain seq x y z
N MET A 1 75.51 13.15 -0.26
CA MET A 1 75.33 12.16 -1.36
C MET A 1 74.17 12.68 -2.20
N ALA A 2 74.44 13.23 -3.39
CA ALA A 2 73.39 13.69 -4.29
C ALA A 2 72.78 12.45 -4.97
N MET A 3 71.46 12.28 -4.89
CA MET A 3 70.76 11.26 -5.67
C MET A 3 71.04 11.48 -7.16
N ASN A 4 71.31 10.39 -7.88
CA ASN A 4 71.52 10.41 -9.32
C ASN A 4 70.21 10.86 -10.00
N GLN A 5 70.32 11.65 -11.06
CA GLN A 5 69.19 12.22 -11.79
C GLN A 5 68.25 11.13 -12.35
N GLY A 6 68.77 9.93 -12.62
CA GLY A 6 67.98 8.74 -13.00
C GLY A 6 67.16 8.13 -11.85
N ASP A 7 67.65 8.19 -10.61
CA ASP A 7 66.92 7.69 -9.43
C ASP A 7 65.74 8.61 -9.10
N GLN A 8 65.94 9.94 -9.23
CA GLN A 8 64.86 10.91 -9.05
C GLN A 8 63.76 10.79 -10.11
N GLN A 9 64.11 10.51 -11.37
CA GLN A 9 63.10 10.27 -12.41
C GLN A 9 62.31 8.97 -12.18
N THR A 10 62.96 7.94 -11.66
CA THR A 10 62.31 6.66 -11.36
C THR A 10 61.33 6.78 -10.19
N GLU A 11 61.68 7.53 -9.15
CA GLU A 11 60.80 7.77 -8.00
C GLU A 11 59.54 8.58 -8.39
N LEU A 12 59.70 9.61 -9.23
CA LEU A 12 58.57 10.39 -9.74
C LEU A 12 57.62 9.55 -10.62
N MET A 13 58.16 8.66 -11.44
CA MET A 13 57.38 7.72 -12.25
C MET A 13 56.55 6.77 -11.38
N LEU A 14 57.12 6.26 -10.28
CA LEU A 14 56.41 5.38 -9.35
C LEU A 14 55.30 6.12 -8.61
N GLN A 15 55.57 7.35 -8.14
CA GLN A 15 54.55 8.18 -7.48
C GLN A 15 53.39 8.51 -8.43
N LEU A 16 53.70 8.84 -9.69
CA LEU A 16 52.68 9.11 -10.70
C LEU A 16 51.85 7.86 -11.01
N LEU A 17 52.48 6.69 -11.15
CA LEU A 17 51.77 5.43 -11.39
C LEU A 17 50.81 5.08 -10.25
N VAL A 18 51.26 5.25 -9.00
CA VAL A 18 50.42 5.03 -7.81
C VAL A 18 49.24 6.00 -7.80
N ALA A 19 49.47 7.28 -8.08
CA ALA A 19 48.39 8.28 -8.13
C ALA A 19 47.36 7.97 -9.23
N VAL A 20 47.81 7.52 -10.41
CA VAL A 20 46.92 7.13 -11.51
C VAL A 20 46.09 5.91 -11.16
N VAL A 21 46.69 4.88 -10.56
CA VAL A 21 45.97 3.66 -10.14
C VAL A 21 44.94 3.97 -9.05
N MET A 22 45.28 4.82 -8.07
CA MET A 22 44.34 5.24 -7.03
C MET A 22 43.17 6.05 -7.60
N ALA A 23 43.44 7.00 -8.50
CA ALA A 23 42.40 7.80 -9.15
C ALA A 23 41.48 6.94 -10.04
N GLN A 24 42.01 5.93 -10.72
CA GLN A 24 41.22 4.96 -11.48
C GLN A 24 40.30 4.14 -10.57
N GLY A 25 40.82 3.63 -9.45
CA GLY A 25 40.02 2.89 -8.48
C GLY A 25 38.90 3.73 -7.86
N GLU A 26 39.14 5.01 -7.59
CA GLU A 26 38.12 5.95 -7.10
C GLU A 26 37.03 6.22 -8.15
N ALA A 27 37.42 6.42 -9.41
CA ALA A 27 36.47 6.62 -10.50
C ALA A 27 35.60 5.39 -10.74
N GLU A 28 36.18 4.19 -10.72
CA GLU A 28 35.46 2.92 -10.85
C GLU A 28 34.50 2.69 -9.68
N PHE A 29 34.95 2.96 -8.45
CA PHE A 29 34.12 2.87 -7.26
C PHE A 29 32.93 3.83 -7.31
N ASN A 30 33.17 5.11 -7.65
CA ASN A 30 32.11 6.10 -7.77
C ASN A 30 31.11 5.75 -8.88
N ALA A 31 31.58 5.24 -10.03
CA ALA A 31 30.71 4.77 -11.10
C ALA A 31 29.84 3.58 -10.66
N ALA A 32 30.41 2.61 -9.94
CA ALA A 32 29.66 1.47 -9.40
C ALA A 32 28.62 1.92 -8.35
N LEU A 33 28.97 2.90 -7.52
CA LEU A 33 28.09 3.48 -6.51
C LEU A 33 26.90 4.20 -7.17
N HIS A 34 27.14 5.03 -8.19
CA HIS A 34 26.06 5.68 -8.96
C HIS A 34 25.14 4.64 -9.62
N GLN A 35 25.70 3.62 -10.26
CA GLN A 35 24.89 2.54 -10.85
C GLN A 35 24.08 1.75 -9.81
N ALA A 36 24.58 1.62 -8.58
CA ALA A 36 23.85 0.97 -7.49
C ALA A 36 22.70 1.85 -7.00
N PHE A 37 22.93 3.16 -6.86
CA PHE A 37 21.88 4.13 -6.52
C PHE A 37 20.79 4.18 -7.60
N ASP A 38 21.16 4.31 -8.87
CA ASP A 38 20.20 4.34 -9.98
C ASP A 38 19.33 3.07 -10.01
N ARG A 39 19.93 1.91 -9.73
CA ARG A 39 19.20 0.64 -9.61
C ARG A 39 18.26 0.61 -8.42
N ALA A 40 18.71 1.09 -7.25
CA ALA A 40 17.88 1.14 -6.06
C ALA A 40 16.70 2.10 -6.23
N GLU A 41 16.92 3.27 -6.83
CA GLU A 41 15.85 4.23 -7.15
C GLU A 41 14.85 3.63 -8.13
N MET A 42 15.32 2.94 -9.17
CA MET A 42 14.44 2.27 -10.14
C MET A 42 13.59 1.18 -9.48
N GLN A 43 14.17 0.35 -8.61
CA GLN A 43 13.45 -0.68 -7.87
C GLN A 43 12.38 -0.07 -6.95
N LEU A 44 12.73 0.98 -6.20
CA LEU A 44 11.76 1.69 -5.36
C LEU A 44 10.60 2.24 -6.22
N HIS A 45 10.90 2.86 -7.35
CA HIS A 45 9.85 3.38 -8.24
C HIS A 45 8.93 2.28 -8.78
N GLU A 46 9.48 1.12 -9.17
CA GLU A 46 8.69 -0.02 -9.62
C GLU A 46 7.79 -0.57 -8.50
N GLU A 47 8.33 -0.75 -7.29
CA GLU A 47 7.57 -1.22 -6.13
C GLU A 47 6.46 -0.24 -5.72
N PHE A 48 6.74 1.06 -5.75
CA PHE A 48 5.74 2.09 -5.50
C PHE A 48 4.64 2.07 -6.57
N ALA A 49 5.00 2.01 -7.85
CA ALA A 49 4.02 1.96 -8.94
C ALA A 49 3.15 0.69 -8.87
N GLN A 50 3.73 -0.45 -8.50
CA GLN A 50 2.98 -1.68 -8.29
C GLN A 50 2.00 -1.55 -7.11
N SER A 51 2.45 -0.93 -6.01
CA SER A 51 1.61 -0.68 -4.83
C SER A 51 0.44 0.25 -5.15
N GLU A 52 0.68 1.34 -5.89
CA GLU A 52 -0.38 2.26 -6.33
C GLU A 52 -1.44 1.55 -7.19
N LYS A 53 -1.00 0.70 -8.12
CA LYS A 53 -1.91 -0.07 -8.99
C LYS A 53 -2.80 -1.02 -8.19
N LEU A 54 -2.25 -1.67 -7.16
CA LEU A 54 -3.02 -2.54 -6.28
C LEU A 54 -4.08 -1.75 -5.49
N LEU A 55 -3.70 -0.59 -4.94
CA LEU A 55 -4.62 0.30 -4.23
C LEU A 55 -5.74 0.81 -5.15
N GLU A 56 -5.43 1.19 -6.38
CA GLU A 56 -6.42 1.64 -7.36
C GLU A 56 -7.42 0.52 -7.69
N PHE A 57 -6.92 -0.70 -7.92
CA PHE A 57 -7.77 -1.85 -8.18
C PHE A 57 -8.70 -2.17 -7.00
N SER A 58 -8.18 -2.17 -5.76
CA SER A 58 -8.99 -2.39 -4.56
C SER A 58 -10.08 -1.32 -4.39
N ARG A 59 -9.72 -0.04 -4.51
CA ARG A 59 -10.68 1.08 -4.48
C ARG A 59 -11.75 0.97 -5.55
N SER A 60 -11.36 0.57 -6.76
CA SER A 60 -12.30 0.35 -7.85
C SER A 60 -13.32 -0.73 -7.50
N ARG A 61 -12.89 -1.87 -6.94
CA ARG A 61 -13.81 -2.95 -6.51
C ARG A 61 -14.79 -2.50 -5.44
N VAL A 62 -14.31 -1.78 -4.42
CA VAL A 62 -15.16 -1.22 -3.35
C VAL A 62 -16.21 -0.29 -3.95
N ASN A 63 -15.80 0.63 -4.82
CA ASN A 63 -16.72 1.58 -5.45
C ASN A 63 -17.79 0.87 -6.31
N HIS A 64 -17.40 -0.14 -7.11
CA HIS A 64 -18.36 -0.91 -7.89
C HIS A 64 -19.37 -1.64 -7.01
N ALA A 65 -18.93 -2.28 -5.92
CA ALA A 65 -19.83 -2.96 -4.98
C ALA A 65 -20.81 -1.97 -4.33
N LYS A 66 -20.33 -0.81 -3.86
CA LYS A 66 -21.18 0.25 -3.29
C LYS A 66 -22.23 0.75 -4.28
N ILE A 67 -21.85 0.96 -5.55
CA ILE A 67 -22.78 1.41 -6.60
C ILE A 67 -23.88 0.36 -6.80
N LEU A 68 -23.53 -0.93 -6.92
CA LEU A 68 -24.51 -1.99 -7.07
C LEU A 68 -25.43 -2.08 -5.85
N ASN A 69 -24.86 -2.02 -4.64
CA ASN A 69 -25.60 -2.03 -3.39
C ASN A 69 -26.58 -0.85 -3.29
N SER A 70 -26.21 0.35 -3.78
CA SER A 70 -27.08 1.54 -3.71
C SER A 70 -28.42 1.38 -4.43
N SER A 71 -28.54 0.42 -5.35
CA SER A 71 -29.80 0.07 -6.03
C SER A 71 -30.69 -0.89 -5.22
N ALA A 72 -30.22 -1.41 -4.09
CA ALA A 72 -30.98 -2.30 -3.23
C ALA A 72 -32.12 -1.54 -2.53
N SER A 73 -33.37 -1.93 -2.82
CA SER A 73 -34.57 -1.25 -2.30
C SER A 73 -35.57 -2.20 -1.65
N ARG A 74 -35.40 -3.52 -1.83
CA ARG A 74 -36.26 -4.57 -1.26
C ARG A 74 -35.43 -5.52 -0.42
N ASP A 75 -36.06 -6.10 0.59
CA ASP A 75 -35.36 -6.96 1.56
C ASP A 75 -34.71 -8.18 0.91
N ASN A 76 -35.24 -8.69 -0.21
CA ASN A 76 -34.67 -9.82 -0.94
C ASN A 76 -33.61 -9.42 -1.98
N HIS A 77 -33.27 -8.14 -2.12
CA HIS A 77 -32.19 -7.73 -3.03
C HIS A 77 -30.86 -8.24 -2.49
N LYS A 78 -30.11 -8.92 -3.37
CA LYS A 78 -28.77 -9.40 -3.07
C LYS A 78 -27.82 -8.22 -2.91
N LEU A 79 -26.96 -8.33 -1.92
CA LEU A 79 -25.88 -7.39 -1.70
C LEU A 79 -24.57 -7.96 -2.26
N PHE A 80 -23.73 -7.06 -2.75
CA PHE A 80 -22.40 -7.36 -3.24
C PHE A 80 -21.39 -7.11 -2.11
N PRO A 81 -20.62 -8.12 -1.70
CA PRO A 81 -19.68 -8.01 -0.59
C PRO A 81 -18.57 -7.01 -0.90
N LEU A 82 -18.29 -6.15 0.09
CA LEU A 82 -17.12 -5.29 0.08
C LEU A 82 -15.94 -6.06 0.71
N PRO A 83 -14.73 -6.00 0.11
CA PRO A 83 -13.55 -6.54 0.77
C PRO A 83 -13.28 -5.81 2.10
N LEU A 84 -12.67 -6.53 3.04
CA LEU A 84 -12.17 -6.00 4.30
C LEU A 84 -10.94 -5.08 4.05
N PRO A 85 -10.47 -4.31 5.05
CA PRO A 85 -9.30 -3.43 4.91
C PRO A 85 -8.01 -4.17 4.50
N ASP A 86 -7.92 -5.47 4.78
CA ASP A 86 -6.82 -6.37 4.37
C ASP A 86 -7.05 -7.03 2.99
N ASP A 87 -7.99 -6.50 2.20
CA ASP A 87 -8.45 -7.02 0.89
C ASP A 87 -9.11 -8.42 0.92
N ALA A 88 -9.26 -9.04 2.09
CA ALA A 88 -9.92 -10.33 2.21
C ALA A 88 -11.43 -10.23 1.96
N MET A 89 -12.02 -11.26 1.37
CA MET A 89 -13.47 -11.32 1.22
C MET A 89 -14.13 -11.68 2.56
N PRO A 90 -15.20 -10.98 2.97
CA PRO A 90 -15.79 -11.10 4.31
C PRO A 90 -16.51 -12.44 4.57
N GLY A 91 -16.82 -13.21 3.53
CA GLY A 91 -17.54 -14.49 3.67
C GLY A 91 -18.91 -14.29 4.32
N GLU A 92 -19.20 -15.12 5.33
CA GLU A 92 -20.48 -15.12 6.07
C GLU A 92 -20.69 -13.88 6.95
N LEU A 93 -19.64 -13.09 7.20
CA LEU A 93 -19.77 -11.83 7.94
C LEU A 93 -20.62 -10.80 7.18
N PHE A 94 -20.63 -10.87 5.85
CA PHE A 94 -21.36 -9.91 5.02
C PHE A 94 -22.78 -10.40 4.78
N PRO A 95 -23.81 -9.57 5.05
CA PRO A 95 -25.20 -9.95 4.82
C PRO A 95 -25.44 -10.19 3.33
N ALA A 96 -26.02 -11.33 2.98
CA ALA A 96 -26.28 -11.68 1.58
C ALA A 96 -27.40 -10.84 0.97
N THR A 97 -28.30 -10.29 1.81
CA THR A 97 -29.45 -9.50 1.38
C THR A 97 -29.67 -8.23 2.21
N LEU A 98 -30.39 -7.26 1.67
CA LEU A 98 -30.77 -6.04 2.40
C LEU A 98 -31.62 -6.37 3.64
N GLY A 99 -32.48 -7.38 3.56
CA GLY A 99 -33.30 -7.86 4.67
C GLY A 99 -32.44 -8.39 5.81
N GLU A 100 -31.42 -9.19 5.50
CA GLU A 100 -30.46 -9.68 6.49
C GLU A 100 -29.75 -8.52 7.22
N LEU A 101 -29.27 -7.51 6.47
CA LEU A 101 -28.67 -6.31 7.07
C LEU A 101 -29.65 -5.59 8.02
N LYS A 102 -30.93 -5.50 7.66
CA LYS A 102 -31.98 -4.85 8.47
C LYS A 102 -32.33 -5.59 9.76
N ILE A 103 -32.02 -6.89 9.86
CA ILE A 103 -32.31 -7.70 11.05
C ILE A 103 -31.07 -8.05 11.88
N LEU A 104 -29.86 -7.68 11.43
CA LEU A 104 -28.63 -7.86 12.22
C LEU A 104 -28.80 -7.28 13.62
N GLN A 105 -28.28 -8.02 14.61
CA GLN A 105 -28.35 -7.67 16.02
C GLN A 105 -27.07 -6.96 16.48
N GLY A 106 -27.08 -6.41 17.69
CA GLY A 106 -25.98 -5.57 18.21
C GLY A 106 -24.60 -6.21 18.07
N HIS A 107 -24.44 -7.49 18.45
CA HIS A 107 -23.17 -8.21 18.35
C HIS A 107 -22.64 -8.32 16.90
N ASP A 108 -23.51 -8.61 15.94
CA ASP A 108 -23.10 -8.81 14.54
C ASP A 108 -22.78 -7.47 13.86
N LEU A 109 -23.49 -6.41 14.27
CA LEU A 109 -23.17 -5.04 13.88
C LEU A 109 -21.85 -4.59 14.49
N ASP A 110 -21.59 -4.89 15.75
CA ASP A 110 -20.30 -4.59 16.42
C ASP A 110 -19.14 -5.30 15.70
N THR A 111 -19.34 -6.57 15.36
CA THR A 111 -18.36 -7.33 14.59
C THR A 111 -18.13 -6.70 13.21
N SER A 112 -19.19 -6.29 12.53
CA SER A 112 -19.08 -5.62 11.22
C SER A 112 -18.33 -4.30 11.34
N VAL A 113 -18.70 -3.45 12.31
CA VAL A 113 -18.03 -2.16 12.58
C VAL A 113 -16.55 -2.36 12.86
N GLN A 114 -16.19 -3.33 13.71
CA GLN A 114 -14.80 -3.62 14.04
C GLN A 114 -14.01 -4.16 12.85
N ARG A 115 -14.55 -5.14 12.12
CA ARG A 115 -13.86 -5.81 11.01
C ARG A 115 -13.68 -4.91 9.79
N TYR A 116 -14.62 -4.00 9.55
CA TYR A 116 -14.52 -2.99 8.49
C TYR A 116 -13.84 -1.70 8.95
N GLU A 117 -13.36 -1.63 10.20
CA GLU A 117 -12.74 -0.44 10.80
C GLU A 117 -13.59 0.81 10.57
N ILE A 118 -14.90 0.69 10.81
CA ILE A 118 -15.84 1.81 10.70
C ILE A 118 -15.70 2.64 11.97
N TRP A 119 -14.84 3.65 11.92
CA TRP A 119 -14.58 4.52 13.06
C TRP A 119 -15.82 5.34 13.44
N ASP A 120 -16.22 5.24 14.70
CA ASP A 120 -17.14 6.15 15.37
C ASP A 120 -16.43 6.71 16.60
N ASP A 121 -16.54 8.02 16.84
CA ASP A 121 -16.04 8.65 18.06
C ASP A 121 -16.87 8.23 19.29
N TYR A 122 -18.04 7.60 19.09
CA TYR A 122 -18.96 7.20 20.16
C TYR A 122 -19.02 5.68 20.36
N SER A 123 -18.30 5.20 21.38
CA SER A 123 -18.32 3.79 21.84
C SER A 123 -19.69 3.28 22.34
N ALA A 124 -20.68 4.16 22.52
CA ALA A 124 -22.02 3.85 23.03
C ALA A 124 -23.14 4.05 21.99
N SER A 125 -22.84 3.89 20.69
CA SER A 125 -23.85 4.02 19.64
C SER A 125 -24.95 2.95 19.75
N SER A 126 -26.20 3.36 19.49
CA SER A 126 -27.35 2.46 19.48
C SER A 126 -27.26 1.45 18.34
N VAL A 127 -28.01 0.35 18.43
CA VAL A 127 -28.10 -0.67 17.36
C VAL A 127 -28.49 -0.02 16.02
N ASP A 128 -29.46 0.91 16.02
CA ASP A 128 -29.89 1.59 14.81
C ASP A 128 -28.81 2.52 14.23
N HIS A 129 -28.04 3.19 15.09
CA HIS A 129 -26.92 4.02 14.66
C HIS A 129 -25.84 3.16 13.99
N LYS A 130 -25.43 2.06 14.63
CA LYS A 130 -24.46 1.12 14.07
C LYS A 130 -24.94 0.53 12.75
N ARG A 131 -26.23 0.20 12.65
CA ARG A 131 -26.84 -0.28 11.41
C ARG A 131 -26.76 0.77 10.31
N ALA A 132 -27.04 2.03 10.61
CA ALA A 132 -26.93 3.13 9.66
C ALA A 132 -25.48 3.32 9.18
N MET A 133 -24.51 3.26 10.09
CA MET A 133 -23.08 3.35 9.74
C MET A 133 -22.64 2.21 8.82
N VAL A 134 -22.99 0.96 9.15
CA VAL A 134 -22.68 -0.21 8.32
C VAL A 134 -23.34 -0.09 6.95
N ALA A 135 -24.61 0.32 6.90
CA ALA A 135 -25.33 0.52 5.66
C ALA A 135 -24.67 1.61 4.79
N GLU A 136 -24.32 2.76 5.37
CA GLU A 136 -23.63 3.83 4.65
C GLU A 136 -22.26 3.35 4.13
N HIS A 137 -21.49 2.64 4.96
CA HIS A 137 -20.23 2.05 4.54
C HIS A 137 -20.43 1.11 3.33
N PHE A 138 -21.50 0.32 3.31
CA PHE A 138 -21.83 -0.59 2.21
C PHE A 138 -22.50 0.10 0.99
N GLY A 139 -22.74 1.41 1.04
CA GLY A 139 -23.36 2.18 -0.03
C GLY A 139 -24.89 2.05 -0.09
N LEU A 140 -25.53 1.70 1.02
CA LEU A 140 -26.97 1.44 1.12
C LEU A 140 -27.73 2.63 1.72
N ARG A 141 -29.02 2.73 1.37
CA ARG A 141 -29.97 3.64 2.01
C ARG A 141 -30.99 2.81 2.78
N LEU A 142 -30.98 2.92 4.10
CA LEU A 142 -32.02 2.34 4.93
C LEU A 142 -33.25 3.26 4.85
N ALA A 143 -34.30 2.78 4.19
CA ALA A 143 -35.61 3.42 4.14
C ALA A 143 -36.47 2.97 5.32
#